data_AF-A0A239JJG0-F1
#
_entry.id   AF-A0A239JJG0-F1
#
_cell.length_a   1.000
_cell.length_b   1.000
_cell.length_c   1.000
_cell.angle_alpha   90.00
_cell.angle_beta   90.00
_cell.angle_gamma   90.00
#
_symmetry.space_group_name_H-M   'P 1'
#
loop_
_entity.id
_entity.type
_entity.pdbx_description
1 polymer ?
#
loop_
_entity_poly.entity_id
_entity_poly.type
_entity_poly.pdbx_seq_one_letter_code
_entity_poly.pdbx_strand_id
1 'polypeptide(L)'
;MTEHNDPSEDNEHSEPERITALAALIGWAERRERIASDRADLVADAWRTGTRSVMELARCARVSRDTIYADLAARGVEVSRRGERHIGPLTGRGAPLDAESVRAVSRIADAVTRPAYAHDPADPVTRAALAASGALGAVADVLDPPVDQGPGWDPKDTLPHLAERGQTVSHQAHQALAAVADRAELAAAAEFRRRGLLHSGRNAVADAVTLTVTVPTGETVTVDLGTDETGWTTMAGGSDLVGDAVGTLDHLEVQAAFQILAQVVTRHLTERAIAPRPTETLPGTPPTRTRHLPSSDQH
;
A
#
# COMPACT_ATOMS: atom_id res chain seq x y z
N MET A 1 -28.69 60.72 5.75
CA MET A 1 -28.24 60.34 7.10
C MET A 1 -27.67 58.96 6.95
N THR A 2 -26.35 58.92 7.03
CA THR A 2 -25.45 57.83 6.67
C THR A 2 -25.46 56.80 7.79
N GLU A 3 -25.68 55.53 7.49
CA GLU A 3 -25.13 54.48 8.35
C GLU A 3 -24.54 53.38 7.47
N HIS A 4 -23.23 53.36 7.55
CA HIS A 4 -22.26 52.54 6.88
C HIS A 4 -22.17 51.27 7.75
N ASN A 5 -22.56 50.11 7.23
CA ASN A 5 -22.24 48.85 7.86
C ASN A 5 -21.32 48.11 6.90
N ASP A 6 -20.04 48.15 7.24
CA ASP A 6 -18.95 47.42 6.63
C ASP A 6 -18.76 46.13 7.44
N PRO A 7 -19.07 44.94 6.90
CA PRO A 7 -18.57 43.70 7.47
C PRO A 7 -17.28 43.36 6.72
N SER A 8 -16.18 43.96 7.14
CA SER A 8 -14.86 43.37 6.95
C SER A 8 -14.79 42.10 7.83
N GLU A 9 -15.48 41.03 7.41
CA GLU A 9 -15.26 39.65 7.85
C GLU A 9 -13.95 39.15 7.21
N ASP A 10 -12.84 39.83 7.53
CA ASP A 10 -11.51 39.39 7.15
C ASP A 10 -10.90 38.57 8.30
N ASN A 11 -11.05 37.26 8.18
CA ASN A 11 -9.90 36.35 8.09
C ASN A 11 -9.00 36.19 9.33
N GLU A 12 -9.57 35.98 10.53
CA GLU A 12 -8.82 35.39 11.65
C GLU A 12 -8.93 33.86 11.61
N HIS A 13 -8.07 33.21 10.81
CA HIS A 13 -7.69 31.84 11.12
C HIS A 13 -7.18 31.82 12.56
N SER A 14 -7.73 30.94 13.41
CA SER A 14 -7.36 30.93 14.81
C SER A 14 -5.83 30.75 14.91
N GLU A 15 -5.18 31.63 15.68
CA GLU A 15 -3.74 31.55 15.94
C GLU A 15 -3.22 30.10 16.20
N PRO A 16 -3.95 29.22 16.93
CA PRO A 16 -3.55 27.81 17.06
C PRO A 16 -3.60 26.98 15.77
N GLU A 17 -4.54 27.22 14.85
CA GLU A 17 -4.58 26.56 13.53
C GLU A 17 -3.38 26.97 12.68
N ARG A 18 -3.05 28.27 12.68
CA ARG A 18 -1.88 28.79 11.99
C ARG A 18 -0.58 28.19 12.54
N ILE A 19 -0.45 28.09 13.86
CA ILE A 19 0.73 27.46 14.50
C ILE A 19 0.82 25.98 14.13
N THR A 20 -0.30 25.26 14.18
CA THR A 20 -0.38 23.84 13.76
C THR A 20 0.04 23.65 12.30
N ALA A 21 -0.45 24.50 11.39
CA ALA A 21 -0.10 24.46 9.97
C ALA A 21 1.40 24.74 9.74
N LEU A 22 1.98 25.71 10.45
CA LEU A 22 3.41 26.02 10.36
C LEU A 22 4.28 24.89 10.93
N ALA A 23 3.89 24.29 12.05
CA ALA A 23 4.58 23.12 12.60
C ALA A 23 4.53 21.92 11.65
N ALA A 24 3.38 21.68 11.00
CA ALA A 24 3.24 20.66 9.97
C ALA A 24 4.13 20.93 8.74
N LEU A 25 4.27 22.20 8.33
CA LEU A 25 5.15 22.61 7.24
C LEU A 25 6.64 22.43 7.58
N ILE A 26 7.06 22.78 8.79
CA ILE A 26 8.43 22.54 9.28
C ILE A 26 8.71 21.04 9.31
N GLY A 27 7.81 20.25 9.91
CA GLY A 27 7.94 18.80 9.93
C GLY A 27 7.89 18.16 8.54
N TRP A 28 7.21 18.77 7.57
CA TRP A 28 7.27 18.35 6.16
C TRP A 28 8.63 18.67 5.52
N ALA A 29 9.18 19.86 5.76
CA ALA A 29 10.49 20.26 5.24
C ALA A 29 11.60 19.33 5.76
N GLU A 30 11.60 19.01 7.05
CA GLU A 30 12.55 18.07 7.65
C GLU A 30 12.41 16.64 7.12
N ARG A 31 11.16 16.18 6.89
CA ARG A 31 10.91 14.87 6.26
C ARG A 31 11.37 14.87 4.81
N ARG A 32 11.12 15.95 4.06
CA ARG A 32 11.54 16.12 2.67
C ARG A 32 13.07 16.08 2.55
N GLU A 33 13.79 16.69 3.49
CA GLU A 33 15.25 16.70 3.48
C GLU A 33 15.83 15.31 3.78
N ARG A 34 15.26 14.59 4.75
CA ARG A 34 15.57 13.16 4.98
C ARG A 34 15.31 12.32 3.74
N ILE A 35 14.15 12.49 3.09
CA ILE A 35 13.80 11.80 1.84
C ILE A 35 14.80 12.15 0.72
N ALA A 36 15.28 13.39 0.64
CA ALA A 36 16.28 13.78 -0.35
C ALA A 36 17.63 13.11 -0.10
N SER A 37 18.07 13.07 1.16
CA SER A 37 19.29 12.35 1.56
C SER A 37 19.18 10.85 1.29
N ASP A 38 18.08 10.21 1.70
CA ASP A 38 17.82 8.78 1.49
C ASP A 38 17.71 8.45 0.00
N ARG A 39 17.10 9.34 -0.79
CA ARG A 39 17.09 9.21 -2.25
C ARG A 39 18.50 9.24 -2.81
N ALA A 40 19.35 10.15 -2.33
CA ALA A 40 20.73 10.24 -2.78
C ALA A 40 21.55 8.98 -2.43
N ASP A 41 21.34 8.38 -1.25
CA ASP A 41 21.85 7.05 -0.88
C ASP A 41 21.44 5.98 -1.91
N LEU A 42 20.14 5.84 -2.14
CA LEU A 42 19.57 4.80 -3.00
C LEU A 42 19.99 4.95 -4.47
N VAL A 43 20.05 6.19 -4.95
CA VAL A 43 20.52 6.52 -6.30
C VAL A 43 22.00 6.17 -6.46
N ALA A 44 22.84 6.49 -5.46
CA ALA A 44 24.25 6.14 -5.47
C ALA A 44 24.47 4.62 -5.41
N ASP A 45 23.68 3.90 -4.62
CA ASP A 45 23.75 2.44 -4.53
C ASP A 45 23.29 1.74 -5.81
N ALA A 46 22.20 2.21 -6.43
CA ALA A 46 21.77 1.74 -7.74
C ALA A 46 22.86 1.94 -8.81
N TRP A 47 23.61 3.06 -8.74
CA TRP A 47 24.74 3.32 -9.61
C TRP A 47 25.92 2.37 -9.38
N ARG A 48 26.30 2.17 -8.10
CA ARG A 48 27.41 1.29 -7.69
C ARG A 48 27.14 -0.18 -8.05
N THR A 49 25.89 -0.62 -7.95
CA THR A 49 25.46 -1.99 -8.31
C THR A 49 25.37 -2.25 -9.81
N GLY A 50 25.48 -1.22 -10.65
CA GLY A 50 25.63 -1.36 -12.10
C GLY A 50 24.60 -0.63 -12.95
N THR A 51 23.61 0.04 -12.36
CA THR A 51 22.65 0.86 -13.12
C THR A 51 23.32 2.16 -13.55
N ARG A 52 23.93 2.18 -14.75
CA ARG A 52 24.73 3.31 -15.28
C ARG A 52 23.93 4.26 -16.19
N SER A 53 22.60 4.22 -16.12
CA SER A 53 21.68 5.06 -16.90
C SER A 53 20.99 6.10 -16.02
N VAL A 54 21.38 7.37 -16.15
CA VAL A 54 20.75 8.50 -15.42
C VAL A 54 19.25 8.62 -15.75
N MET A 55 18.87 8.34 -17.00
CA MET A 55 17.47 8.39 -17.42
C MET A 55 16.63 7.29 -16.76
N GLU A 56 17.19 6.09 -16.60
CA GLU A 56 16.53 4.99 -15.91
C GLU A 56 16.36 5.30 -14.43
N LEU A 57 17.41 5.80 -13.77
CA LEU A 57 17.36 6.24 -12.38
C LEU A 57 16.31 7.35 -12.17
N ALA A 58 16.29 8.36 -13.04
CA ALA A 58 15.31 9.44 -12.99
C ALA A 58 13.86 8.93 -13.11
N ARG A 59 13.64 7.99 -14.04
CA ARG A 59 12.33 7.37 -14.25
C ARG A 59 11.89 6.54 -13.05
N CYS A 60 12.79 5.73 -12.48
CA CYS A 60 12.50 4.88 -11.32
C CYS A 60 12.25 5.71 -10.06
N ALA A 61 13.06 6.74 -9.82
CA ALA A 61 12.93 7.64 -8.67
C ALA A 61 11.85 8.72 -8.86
N ARG A 62 11.26 8.84 -10.06
CA ARG A 62 10.26 9.86 -10.43
C ARG A 62 10.73 11.30 -10.17
N VAL A 63 11.99 11.58 -10.46
CA VAL A 63 12.59 12.91 -10.34
C VAL A 63 13.21 13.34 -11.67
N SER A 64 13.60 14.61 -11.75
CA SER A 64 14.33 15.12 -12.91
C SER A 64 15.72 14.49 -13.02
N ARG A 65 16.31 14.51 -14.21
CA ARG A 65 17.71 14.08 -14.39
C ARG A 65 18.68 14.94 -13.58
N ASP A 66 18.40 16.23 -13.44
CA ASP A 66 19.23 17.17 -12.68
C ASP A 66 19.27 16.81 -11.19
N THR A 67 18.14 16.36 -10.64
CA THR A 67 18.06 15.81 -9.28
C THR A 67 18.95 14.58 -9.13
N ILE A 68 18.96 13.66 -10.11
CA ILE A 68 19.84 12.49 -10.08
C ILE A 68 21.32 12.91 -10.14
N TYR A 69 21.68 13.89 -10.96
CA TYR A 69 23.06 14.40 -11.00
C TYR A 69 23.47 15.01 -9.65
N ALA A 70 22.60 15.81 -9.02
CA ALA A 70 22.85 16.39 -7.71
C ALA A 70 22.99 15.31 -6.62
N ASP A 71 22.10 14.32 -6.61
CA ASP A 71 22.10 13.20 -5.67
C ASP A 71 23.39 12.35 -5.79
N LEU A 72 23.81 12.03 -7.02
CA LEU A 72 25.06 11.31 -7.28
C LEU A 72 26.30 12.12 -6.85
N ALA A 73 26.32 13.42 -7.17
CA ALA A 73 27.41 14.31 -6.77
C ALA A 73 27.53 14.44 -5.25
N ALA A 74 26.39 14.54 -4.53
CA ALA A 74 26.36 14.58 -3.07
C ALA A 74 27.00 13.34 -2.41
N ARG A 75 27.04 12.20 -3.11
CA ARG A 75 27.67 10.94 -2.66
C ARG A 75 29.01 10.63 -3.32
N GLY A 76 29.63 11.67 -3.91
CA GLY A 76 30.95 11.57 -4.53
C GLY A 76 30.98 10.68 -5.78
N VAL A 77 29.84 10.44 -6.41
CA VAL A 77 29.75 9.61 -7.62
C VAL A 77 29.94 10.48 -8.86
N GLU A 78 31.07 10.29 -9.54
CA GLU A 78 31.38 11.01 -10.78
C GLU A 78 30.80 10.27 -12.01
N VAL A 79 29.68 10.78 -12.55
CA VAL A 79 28.94 10.18 -13.67
C VAL A 79 29.78 10.05 -14.96
N SER A 80 30.78 10.91 -15.13
CA SER A 80 31.70 10.90 -16.28
C SER A 80 32.62 9.68 -16.30
N ARG A 81 32.88 9.05 -15.14
CA ARG A 81 33.75 7.86 -15.01
C ARG A 81 32.96 6.56 -15.07
N ARG A 82 32.16 6.36 -16.13
CA ARG A 82 31.27 5.19 -16.25
C ARG A 82 32.01 3.84 -16.27
N GLY A 83 33.30 3.82 -16.63
CA GLY A 83 34.12 2.60 -16.70
C GLY A 83 34.66 2.10 -15.36
N GLU A 84 34.64 2.93 -14.31
CA GLU A 84 35.16 2.51 -13.00
C GLU A 84 34.07 1.75 -12.23
N ARG A 85 34.34 0.46 -11.93
CA ARG A 85 33.58 -0.31 -10.94
C ARG A 85 33.98 0.17 -9.55
N HIS A 86 33.32 1.21 -9.07
CA HIS A 86 33.35 1.56 -7.65
C HIS A 86 32.48 0.56 -6.88
N ILE A 87 33.10 -0.52 -6.41
CA ILE A 87 32.52 -1.40 -5.40
C ILE A 87 32.82 -0.76 -4.04
N GLY A 88 32.12 0.32 -3.73
CA GLY A 88 32.08 0.88 -2.38
C GLY A 88 31.06 0.12 -1.52
N PRO A 89 31.16 0.18 -0.18
CA PRO A 89 30.09 -0.30 0.68
C PRO A 89 28.78 0.43 0.33
N LEU A 90 27.71 -0.33 0.12
CA LEU A 90 26.37 0.19 -0.12
C LEU A 90 25.93 1.00 1.11
N THR A 91 25.56 2.27 0.92
CA THR A 91 25.21 3.18 2.03
C THR A 91 23.70 3.23 2.27
N GLY A 92 22.91 3.02 1.22
CA GLY A 92 21.46 2.87 1.21
C GLY A 92 20.99 1.44 1.46
N ARG A 93 21.66 0.71 2.37
CA ARG A 93 20.93 -0.37 3.05
C ARG A 93 19.83 0.34 3.83
N GLY A 94 18.59 0.25 3.37
CA GLY A 94 17.45 0.47 4.25
C GLY A 94 17.75 -0.32 5.50
N ALA A 95 18.00 0.38 6.61
CA ALA A 95 18.43 -0.28 7.84
C ALA A 95 17.39 -1.37 8.10
N PRO A 96 17.82 -2.62 8.38
CA PRO A 96 16.86 -3.66 8.74
C PRO A 96 15.97 -3.11 9.85
N LEU A 97 14.68 -3.37 9.76
CA LEU A 97 13.71 -2.88 10.72
C LEU A 97 14.19 -3.28 12.12
N ASP A 98 14.54 -2.30 12.92
CA ASP A 98 15.09 -2.49 14.25
C ASP A 98 13.94 -2.54 15.27
N ALA A 99 14.04 -3.47 16.21
CA ALA A 99 13.04 -3.66 17.24
C ALA A 99 12.88 -2.43 18.14
N GLU A 100 13.97 -1.72 18.48
CA GLU A 100 13.89 -0.54 19.34
C GLU A 100 13.05 0.57 18.69
N SER A 101 13.27 0.82 17.41
CA SER A 101 12.51 1.76 16.60
C SER A 101 11.03 1.39 16.56
N VAL A 102 10.71 0.11 16.36
CA VAL A 102 9.31 -0.36 16.36
C VAL A 102 8.68 -0.21 17.76
N ARG A 103 9.40 -0.53 18.84
CA ARG A 103 8.92 -0.30 20.23
C ARG A 103 8.71 1.18 20.52
N ALA A 104 9.56 2.06 20.02
CA ALA A 104 9.40 3.50 20.18
C ALA A 104 8.09 3.97 19.54
N VAL A 105 7.81 3.55 18.29
CA VAL A 105 6.55 3.87 17.61
C VAL A 105 5.36 3.26 18.33
N SER A 106 5.44 2.00 18.74
CA SER A 106 4.37 1.32 19.50
C SER A 106 4.04 2.07 20.80
N ARG A 107 5.05 2.50 21.57
CA ARG A 107 4.86 3.29 22.81
C ARG A 107 4.25 4.66 22.55
N ILE A 108 4.68 5.35 21.49
CA ILE A 108 4.10 6.65 21.12
C ILE A 108 2.63 6.49 20.73
N ALA A 109 2.32 5.50 19.89
CA ALA A 109 0.95 5.19 19.50
C ALA A 109 0.11 4.86 20.74
N ASP A 110 0.60 3.96 21.60
CA ASP A 110 -0.06 3.54 22.84
C ASP A 110 -0.33 4.70 23.81
N ALA A 111 0.63 5.63 23.96
CA ALA A 111 0.48 6.80 24.83
C ALA A 111 -0.66 7.73 24.38
N VAL A 112 -0.97 7.78 23.07
CA VAL A 112 -2.07 8.57 22.52
C VAL A 112 -3.37 7.77 22.51
N THR A 113 -3.32 6.49 22.14
CA THR A 113 -4.52 5.66 21.96
C THR A 113 -5.12 5.20 23.27
N ARG A 114 -4.32 4.95 24.32
CA ARG A 114 -4.83 4.45 25.60
C ARG A 114 -5.75 5.45 26.31
N PRO A 115 -5.41 6.75 26.43
CA PRO A 115 -6.33 7.74 26.97
C PRO A 115 -7.61 7.90 26.14
N ALA A 116 -7.50 7.90 24.81
CA ALA A 116 -8.66 7.95 23.92
C ALA A 116 -9.59 6.75 24.14
N TYR A 117 -9.03 5.53 24.27
CA TYR A 117 -9.80 4.31 24.52
C TYR A 117 -10.47 4.31 25.89
N ALA A 118 -9.81 4.88 26.91
CA ALA A 118 -10.40 5.04 28.23
C ALA A 118 -11.59 6.03 28.22
N HIS A 119 -11.59 7.00 27.30
CA HIS A 119 -12.68 7.96 27.14
C HIS A 119 -13.87 7.35 26.38
N ASP A 120 -13.60 6.70 25.23
CA ASP A 120 -14.61 6.02 24.43
C ASP A 120 -14.08 4.67 23.91
N PRO A 121 -14.37 3.55 24.60
CA PRO A 121 -13.94 2.23 24.16
C PRO A 121 -14.75 1.69 22.98
N ALA A 122 -15.89 2.30 22.65
CA ALA A 122 -16.75 1.88 21.54
C ALA A 122 -16.34 2.51 20.20
N ASP A 123 -15.59 3.63 20.22
CA ASP A 123 -15.11 4.28 19.01
C ASP A 123 -14.23 3.34 18.15
N PRO A 124 -14.64 3.04 16.89
CA PRO A 124 -13.93 2.09 16.05
C PRO A 124 -12.54 2.59 15.61
N VAL A 125 -12.34 3.92 15.48
CA VAL A 125 -11.03 4.49 15.13
C VAL A 125 -10.04 4.25 16.26
N THR A 126 -10.46 4.52 17.49
CA THR A 126 -9.67 4.29 18.70
C THR A 126 -9.36 2.80 18.89
N ARG A 127 -10.33 1.91 18.66
CA ARG A 127 -10.11 0.45 18.67
C ARG A 127 -9.11 0.01 17.60
N ALA A 128 -9.20 0.52 16.38
CA ALA A 128 -8.25 0.23 15.31
C ALA A 128 -6.83 0.69 15.66
N ALA A 129 -6.71 1.91 16.19
CA ALA A 129 -5.42 2.49 16.57
C ALA A 129 -4.76 1.74 17.75
N LEU A 130 -5.55 1.34 18.75
CA LEU A 130 -5.06 0.51 19.86
C LEU A 130 -4.64 -0.89 19.39
N ALA A 131 -5.42 -1.52 18.51
CA ALA A 131 -5.03 -2.80 17.92
C ALA A 131 -3.72 -2.67 17.11
N ALA A 132 -3.54 -1.55 16.40
CA ALA A 132 -2.34 -1.29 15.61
C ALA A 132 -1.11 -1.07 16.50
N SER A 133 -1.22 -0.35 17.61
CA SER A 133 -0.12 -0.18 18.57
C SER A 133 0.30 -1.52 19.18
N GLY A 134 -0.67 -2.38 19.51
CA GLY A 134 -0.43 -3.75 19.96
C GLY A 134 0.22 -4.63 18.90
N ALA A 135 -0.18 -4.51 17.62
CA ALA A 135 0.45 -5.24 16.52
C ALA A 135 1.91 -4.81 16.34
N LEU A 136 2.22 -3.51 16.44
CA LEU A 136 3.59 -3.00 16.40
C LEU A 136 4.43 -3.56 17.56
N GLY A 137 3.87 -3.64 18.77
CA GLY A 137 4.56 -4.27 19.91
C GLY A 137 4.93 -5.73 19.62
N ALA A 138 3.98 -6.50 19.08
CA ALA A 138 4.24 -7.90 18.71
C ALA A 138 5.28 -8.03 17.58
N VAL A 139 5.31 -7.12 16.61
CA VAL A 139 6.38 -7.08 15.59
C VAL A 139 7.74 -6.85 16.24
N ALA A 140 7.85 -5.91 17.18
CA ALA A 140 9.09 -5.68 17.89
C ALA A 140 9.56 -6.91 18.67
N ASP A 141 8.64 -7.63 19.32
CA ASP A 141 8.97 -8.86 20.04
C ASP A 141 9.44 -9.97 19.10
N VAL A 142 8.88 -10.06 17.88
CA VAL A 142 9.37 -11.00 16.85
C VAL A 142 10.77 -10.62 16.36
N LEU A 143 11.06 -9.32 16.23
CA LEU A 143 12.37 -8.83 15.78
C LEU A 143 13.46 -8.99 16.85
N ASP A 144 13.10 -8.81 18.11
CA ASP A 144 14.00 -8.90 19.26
C ASP A 144 13.26 -9.61 20.42
N PRO A 145 13.38 -10.94 20.49
CA PRO A 145 12.68 -11.77 21.47
C PRO A 145 12.92 -11.30 22.90
N PRO A 146 11.87 -11.14 23.72
CA PRO A 146 12.02 -10.69 25.09
C PRO A 146 12.74 -11.76 25.93
N VAL A 147 13.98 -11.46 26.33
CA VAL A 147 14.83 -12.34 27.16
C VAL A 147 14.26 -12.59 28.56
N ASP A 148 13.41 -11.67 29.05
CA ASP A 148 12.85 -11.69 30.40
C ASP A 148 11.54 -12.49 30.52
N GLN A 149 10.95 -12.96 29.40
CA GLN A 149 9.71 -13.75 29.43
C GLN A 149 9.93 -15.23 29.77
N GLY A 150 11.15 -15.62 30.11
CA GLY A 150 11.50 -16.97 30.55
C GLY A 150 11.62 -17.99 29.41
N PRO A 151 11.98 -19.24 29.74
CA PRO A 151 12.02 -20.33 28.77
C PRO A 151 10.61 -20.69 28.33
N GLY A 152 10.17 -20.16 27.19
CA GLY A 152 8.81 -20.38 26.67
C GLY A 152 8.40 -19.50 25.50
N TRP A 153 9.19 -18.48 25.15
CA TRP A 153 8.93 -17.68 23.95
C TRP A 153 9.42 -18.41 22.68
N ASP A 154 8.49 -18.72 21.77
CA ASP A 154 8.77 -19.25 20.43
C ASP A 154 8.20 -18.28 19.37
N PRO A 155 8.99 -17.83 18.37
CA PRO A 155 8.46 -17.06 17.26
C PRO A 155 7.26 -17.72 16.56
N LYS A 156 7.24 -19.05 16.49
CA LYS A 156 6.17 -19.81 15.84
C LYS A 156 4.83 -19.68 16.55
N ASP A 157 4.86 -19.46 17.86
CA ASP A 157 3.64 -19.20 18.63
C ASP A 157 3.24 -17.73 18.49
N THR A 158 4.19 -16.81 18.29
CA THR A 158 3.90 -15.36 18.19
C THR A 158 3.37 -14.95 16.81
N LEU A 159 3.86 -15.55 15.72
CA LEU A 159 3.46 -15.18 14.35
C LEU A 159 1.96 -15.36 14.05
N PRO A 160 1.28 -16.44 14.49
CA PRO A 160 -0.17 -16.56 14.37
C PRO A 160 -0.94 -15.46 15.12
N HIS A 161 -0.53 -15.13 16.35
CA HIS A 161 -1.15 -14.04 17.12
C HIS A 161 -0.92 -12.68 16.45
N LEU A 162 0.24 -12.46 15.82
CA LEU A 162 0.48 -11.26 15.02
C LEU A 162 -0.46 -11.19 13.82
N ALA A 163 -0.70 -12.31 13.13
CA ALA A 163 -1.66 -12.37 12.03
C ALA A 163 -3.10 -12.07 12.50
N GLU A 164 -3.52 -12.63 13.64
CA GLU A 164 -4.82 -12.37 14.27
C GLU A 164 -4.97 -10.89 14.66
N ARG A 165 -3.92 -10.27 15.23
CA ARG A 165 -3.91 -8.83 15.51
C ARG A 165 -4.03 -8.00 14.24
N GLY A 166 -3.33 -8.39 13.17
CA GLY A 166 -3.46 -7.74 11.87
C GLY A 166 -4.88 -7.80 11.31
N GLN A 167 -5.55 -8.95 11.45
CA GLN A 167 -6.96 -9.10 11.09
C GLN A 167 -7.86 -8.20 11.94
N THR A 168 -7.62 -8.14 13.25
CA THR A 168 -8.35 -7.25 14.17
C THR A 168 -8.22 -5.78 13.76
N VAL A 169 -6.99 -5.33 13.44
CA VAL A 169 -6.75 -3.97 12.94
C VAL A 169 -7.55 -3.71 11.67
N SER A 170 -7.50 -4.64 10.70
CA SER A 170 -8.24 -4.51 9.44
C SER A 170 -9.75 -4.42 9.67
N HIS A 171 -10.30 -5.28 10.51
CA HIS A 171 -11.73 -5.30 10.83
C HIS A 171 -12.18 -3.98 11.49
N GLN A 172 -11.46 -3.50 12.50
CA GLN A 172 -11.81 -2.23 13.17
C GLN A 172 -11.66 -1.02 12.23
N ALA A 173 -10.65 -1.02 11.36
CA ALA A 173 -10.50 0.03 10.34
C ALA A 173 -11.65 0.00 9.32
N HIS A 174 -12.10 -1.18 8.89
CA HIS A 174 -13.27 -1.31 8.03
C HIS A 174 -14.54 -0.86 8.75
N GLN A 175 -14.71 -1.19 10.03
CA GLN A 175 -15.85 -0.73 10.84
C GLN A 175 -15.87 0.80 10.92
N ALA A 176 -14.72 1.44 11.16
CA ALA A 176 -14.60 2.89 11.18
C ALA A 176 -14.94 3.52 9.82
N LEU A 177 -14.43 2.96 8.73
CA LEU A 177 -14.71 3.44 7.38
C LEU A 177 -16.18 3.26 6.99
N ALA A 178 -16.76 2.11 7.29
CA ALA A 178 -18.16 1.78 7.04
C ALA A 178 -19.14 2.71 7.77
N ALA A 179 -18.72 3.31 8.89
CA ALA A 179 -19.52 4.25 9.66
C ALA A 179 -19.54 5.67 9.07
N VAL A 180 -18.56 6.03 8.23
CA VAL A 180 -18.38 7.41 7.73
C VAL A 180 -18.50 7.55 6.22
N ALA A 181 -18.18 6.50 5.46
CA ALA A 181 -18.19 6.53 4.01
C ALA A 181 -19.56 6.16 3.43
N ASP A 182 -19.93 6.81 2.34
CA ASP A 182 -21.15 6.47 1.64
C ASP A 182 -20.98 5.22 0.75
N ARG A 183 -22.10 4.60 0.41
CA ARG A 183 -22.14 3.37 -0.40
C ARG A 183 -21.49 3.56 -1.79
N ALA A 184 -21.71 4.70 -2.43
CA ALA A 184 -21.22 4.96 -3.78
C ALA A 184 -19.71 5.23 -3.79
N GLU A 185 -19.19 5.94 -2.79
CA GLU A 185 -17.77 6.18 -2.55
C GLU A 185 -17.02 4.87 -2.33
N LEU A 186 -17.57 3.97 -1.50
CA LEU A 186 -16.98 2.67 -1.26
C LEU A 186 -16.92 1.80 -2.53
N ALA A 187 -18.03 1.74 -3.28
CA ALA A 187 -18.08 1.02 -4.54
C ALA A 187 -17.06 1.57 -5.56
N ALA A 188 -16.98 2.89 -5.70
CA ALA A 188 -16.04 3.56 -6.59
C ALA A 188 -14.57 3.33 -6.17
N ALA A 189 -14.28 3.33 -4.87
CA ALA A 189 -12.95 3.05 -4.34
C ALA A 189 -12.51 1.59 -4.60
N ALA A 190 -13.42 0.64 -4.41
CA ALA A 190 -13.19 -0.77 -4.73
C ALA A 190 -12.89 -0.95 -6.23
N GLU A 191 -13.70 -0.37 -7.10
CA GLU A 191 -13.52 -0.42 -8.55
C GLU A 191 -12.21 0.25 -9.01
N PHE A 192 -11.84 1.37 -8.39
CA PHE A 192 -10.55 2.03 -8.66
C PHE A 192 -9.37 1.11 -8.31
N ARG A 193 -9.41 0.47 -7.14
CA ARG A 193 -8.37 -0.47 -6.71
C ARG A 193 -8.30 -1.68 -7.65
N ARG A 194 -9.45 -2.23 -8.03
CA ARG A 194 -9.58 -3.34 -8.97
C ARG A 194 -8.92 -3.01 -10.31
N ARG A 195 -9.24 -1.87 -10.91
CA ARG A 195 -8.62 -1.38 -12.15
C ARG A 195 -7.11 -1.17 -12.01
N GLY A 196 -6.66 -0.66 -10.87
CA GLY A 196 -5.24 -0.52 -10.57
C GLY A 196 -4.48 -1.85 -10.59
N LEU A 197 -5.07 -2.91 -10.03
CA LEU A 197 -4.50 -4.26 -10.06
C LEU A 197 -4.42 -4.80 -11.49
N LEU A 198 -5.50 -4.67 -12.27
CA LEU A 198 -5.53 -5.10 -13.68
C LEU A 198 -4.54 -4.35 -14.57
N HIS A 199 -4.36 -3.04 -14.34
CA HIS A 199 -3.45 -2.22 -15.13
C HIS A 199 -1.99 -2.68 -15.02
N SER A 200 -1.61 -3.29 -13.89
CA SER A 200 -0.27 -3.86 -13.71
C SER A 200 -0.01 -5.08 -14.62
N GLY A 201 -1.08 -5.72 -15.12
CA GLY A 201 -1.01 -6.92 -15.98
C GLY A 201 -0.42 -8.16 -15.32
N ARG A 202 -0.12 -8.10 -14.01
CA ARG A 202 0.60 -9.15 -13.28
C ARG A 202 -0.23 -9.83 -12.21
N ASN A 203 -1.37 -9.25 -11.85
CA ASN A 203 -2.21 -9.72 -10.77
C ASN A 203 -3.54 -10.23 -11.34
N ALA A 204 -3.96 -11.41 -10.88
CA ALA A 204 -5.34 -11.83 -11.01
C ALA A 204 -6.25 -10.88 -10.21
N VAL A 205 -7.53 -10.88 -10.56
CA VAL A 205 -8.62 -10.24 -9.82
C VAL A 205 -9.73 -11.27 -9.68
N ALA A 206 -10.35 -11.33 -8.51
CA ALA A 206 -11.53 -12.13 -8.28
C ALA A 206 -12.77 -11.23 -8.47
N ASP A 207 -13.58 -11.53 -9.49
CA ASP A 207 -14.83 -10.78 -9.73
C ASP A 207 -16.02 -11.42 -9.01
N ALA A 208 -15.98 -12.75 -8.82
CA ALA A 208 -16.98 -13.53 -8.08
C ALA A 208 -16.36 -14.81 -7.49
N VAL A 209 -17.00 -15.35 -6.46
CA VAL A 209 -16.66 -16.63 -5.84
C VAL A 209 -17.93 -17.35 -5.36
N THR A 210 -17.98 -18.66 -5.61
CA THR A 210 -18.99 -19.54 -5.02
C THR A 210 -18.36 -20.26 -3.83
N LEU A 211 -18.97 -20.12 -2.66
CA LEU A 211 -18.54 -20.71 -1.41
C LEU A 211 -19.51 -21.80 -0.98
N THR A 212 -18.98 -22.87 -0.43
CA THR A 212 -19.75 -23.90 0.27
C THR A 212 -19.44 -23.79 1.75
N VAL A 213 -20.45 -23.46 2.56
CA VAL A 213 -20.28 -23.14 3.98
C VAL A 213 -21.08 -24.14 4.82
N THR A 214 -20.44 -24.73 5.83
CA THR A 214 -21.13 -25.53 6.84
C THR A 214 -21.59 -24.61 7.96
N VAL A 215 -22.90 -24.51 8.16
CA VAL A 215 -23.48 -23.69 9.23
C VAL A 215 -23.47 -24.46 10.57
N PRO A 216 -23.62 -23.80 11.73
CA PRO A 216 -23.54 -24.45 13.04
C PRO A 216 -24.54 -25.59 13.27
N THR A 217 -25.65 -25.61 12.52
CA THR A 217 -26.63 -26.71 12.54
C THR A 217 -26.12 -27.99 11.85
N GLY A 218 -24.98 -27.94 11.17
CA GLY A 218 -24.40 -29.03 10.39
C GLY A 218 -24.87 -29.06 8.92
N GLU A 219 -25.82 -28.22 8.55
CA GLU A 219 -26.25 -28.05 7.16
C GLU A 219 -25.14 -27.39 6.31
N THR A 220 -25.14 -27.68 5.02
CA THR A 220 -24.22 -27.07 4.06
C THR A 220 -24.99 -26.19 3.09
N VAL A 221 -24.57 -24.94 2.96
CA VAL A 221 -25.20 -23.93 2.10
C VAL A 221 -24.19 -23.44 1.07
N THR A 222 -24.67 -23.22 -0.16
CA THR A 222 -23.89 -22.57 -1.22
C THR A 222 -24.23 -21.08 -1.28
N VAL A 223 -23.20 -20.24 -1.25
CA VAL A 223 -23.29 -18.78 -1.28
C VAL A 223 -22.44 -18.25 -2.44
N ASP A 224 -23.07 -17.51 -3.32
CA ASP A 224 -22.41 -16.78 -4.41
C ASP A 224 -22.14 -15.34 -3.98
N LEU A 225 -20.88 -14.95 -3.99
CA LEU A 225 -20.44 -13.58 -3.78
C LEU A 225 -19.91 -13.01 -5.09
N GLY A 226 -20.24 -11.77 -5.38
CA GLY A 226 -19.82 -11.11 -6.62
C GLY A 226 -19.75 -9.60 -6.47
N THR A 227 -19.57 -8.93 -7.60
CA THR A 227 -19.67 -7.48 -7.73
C THR A 227 -20.64 -7.11 -8.85
N ASP A 228 -21.46 -6.08 -8.61
CA ASP A 228 -22.32 -5.52 -9.64
C ASP A 228 -21.59 -4.51 -10.54
N GLU A 229 -22.31 -3.91 -11.49
CA GLU A 229 -21.76 -2.92 -12.42
C GLU A 229 -21.24 -1.63 -11.75
N THR A 230 -21.67 -1.35 -10.51
CA THR A 230 -21.20 -0.21 -9.72
C THR A 230 -19.93 -0.52 -8.93
N GLY A 231 -19.54 -1.79 -8.88
CA GLY A 231 -18.47 -2.31 -8.02
C GLY A 231 -18.94 -2.65 -6.60
N TRP A 232 -20.26 -2.60 -6.33
CA TRP A 232 -20.81 -2.98 -5.04
C TRP A 232 -20.86 -4.50 -4.90
N THR A 233 -20.65 -5.00 -3.69
CA THR A 233 -20.67 -6.44 -3.42
C THR A 233 -22.10 -6.97 -3.45
N THR A 234 -22.32 -8.08 -4.16
CA THR A 234 -23.57 -8.81 -4.19
C THR A 234 -23.41 -10.16 -3.51
N MET A 235 -24.48 -10.62 -2.85
CA MET A 235 -24.55 -11.96 -2.25
C MET A 235 -25.86 -12.63 -2.65
N ALA A 236 -25.79 -13.89 -3.05
CA ALA A 236 -26.95 -14.73 -3.34
C ALA A 236 -26.75 -16.12 -2.72
N GLY A 237 -27.83 -16.73 -2.27
CA GLY A 237 -27.81 -18.08 -1.69
C GLY A 237 -28.98 -18.91 -2.20
N GLY A 238 -28.76 -20.21 -2.36
CA GLY A 238 -29.82 -21.16 -2.72
C GLY A 238 -30.76 -21.54 -1.56
N SER A 239 -30.52 -20.99 -0.37
CA SER A 239 -31.23 -21.30 0.87
C SER A 239 -31.74 -20.02 1.53
N ASP A 240 -32.90 -20.13 2.15
CA ASP A 240 -33.54 -19.17 3.06
C ASP A 240 -32.71 -18.87 4.33
N LEU A 241 -31.64 -19.63 4.57
CA LEU A 241 -30.65 -19.33 5.61
C LEU A 241 -29.71 -18.18 5.23
N VAL A 242 -29.63 -17.80 3.96
CA VAL A 242 -28.83 -16.64 3.51
C VAL A 242 -29.71 -15.40 3.57
N GLY A 243 -29.39 -14.54 4.54
CA GLY A 243 -30.14 -13.32 4.82
C GLY A 243 -29.97 -12.19 3.79
N ASP A 244 -30.53 -11.05 4.16
CA ASP A 244 -30.71 -9.85 3.34
C ASP A 244 -29.40 -9.16 2.86
N ALA A 245 -29.60 -8.03 2.17
CA ALA A 245 -28.60 -7.23 1.45
C ALA A 245 -27.29 -6.95 2.21
N VAL A 246 -26.20 -7.05 1.46
CA VAL A 246 -24.83 -6.74 1.87
C VAL A 246 -24.71 -5.30 2.40
N GLY A 247 -24.28 -5.15 3.65
CA GLY A 247 -23.99 -3.85 4.29
C GLY A 247 -22.66 -3.25 3.86
N THR A 248 -22.35 -2.04 4.35
CA THR A 248 -21.07 -1.34 4.05
C THR A 248 -19.85 -2.07 4.63
N LEU A 249 -19.96 -2.61 5.84
CA LEU A 249 -18.91 -3.43 6.43
C LEU A 249 -18.71 -4.74 5.64
N ASP A 250 -19.79 -5.44 5.33
CA ASP A 250 -19.75 -6.69 4.55
C ASP A 250 -19.10 -6.46 3.18
N HIS A 251 -19.44 -5.36 2.50
CA HIS A 251 -18.80 -4.98 1.25
C HIS A 251 -17.28 -4.87 1.40
N LEU A 252 -16.79 -4.12 2.40
CA LEU A 252 -15.35 -3.96 2.63
C LEU A 252 -14.65 -5.28 2.96
N GLU A 253 -15.26 -6.13 3.77
CA GLU A 253 -14.69 -7.43 4.15
C GLU A 253 -14.64 -8.41 2.98
N VAL A 254 -15.70 -8.47 2.17
CA VAL A 254 -15.72 -9.29 0.95
C VAL A 254 -14.69 -8.79 -0.07
N GLN A 255 -14.54 -7.48 -0.25
CA GLN A 255 -13.51 -6.93 -1.15
C GLN A 255 -12.09 -7.29 -0.66
N ALA A 256 -11.85 -7.25 0.65
CA ALA A 256 -10.58 -7.71 1.22
C ALA A 256 -10.35 -9.22 0.99
N ALA A 257 -11.39 -10.04 1.15
CA ALA A 257 -11.33 -11.47 0.86
C ALA A 257 -11.03 -11.74 -0.62
N PHE A 258 -11.68 -11.02 -1.54
CA PHE A 258 -11.40 -11.11 -2.99
C PHE A 258 -9.95 -10.79 -3.31
N GLN A 259 -9.39 -9.76 -2.66
CA GLN A 259 -7.98 -9.42 -2.81
C GLN A 259 -7.05 -10.56 -2.32
N ILE A 260 -7.36 -11.20 -1.20
CA ILE A 260 -6.59 -12.34 -0.69
C ILE A 260 -6.67 -13.52 -1.66
N LEU A 261 -7.87 -13.89 -2.12
CA LEU A 261 -8.07 -14.97 -3.09
C LEU A 261 -7.33 -14.68 -4.40
N ALA A 262 -7.43 -13.45 -4.91
CA ALA A 262 -6.72 -13.01 -6.10
C ALA A 262 -5.20 -13.14 -5.95
N GLN A 263 -4.64 -12.79 -4.78
CA GLN A 263 -3.22 -12.98 -4.51
C GLN A 263 -2.81 -14.45 -4.50
N VAL A 264 -3.61 -15.33 -3.88
CA VAL A 264 -3.35 -16.77 -3.89
C VAL A 264 -3.36 -17.31 -5.32
N VAL A 265 -4.40 -17.00 -6.09
CA VAL A 265 -4.51 -17.41 -7.50
C VAL A 265 -3.33 -16.89 -8.31
N THR A 266 -2.95 -15.62 -8.14
CA THR A 266 -1.82 -15.00 -8.85
C THR A 266 -0.52 -15.79 -8.67
N ARG A 267 -0.22 -16.28 -7.45
CA ARG A 267 1.00 -17.07 -7.19
C ARG A 267 1.03 -18.41 -7.91
N HIS A 268 -0.13 -18.94 -8.28
CA HIS A 268 -0.27 -20.20 -8.99
C HIS A 268 -0.46 -20.03 -10.51
N LEU A 269 -0.54 -18.78 -11.00
CA LEU A 269 -0.55 -18.52 -12.43
C LEU A 269 0.81 -18.84 -13.05
N THR A 270 0.78 -19.56 -14.18
CA THR A 270 1.99 -19.82 -14.96
C THR A 270 2.41 -18.57 -15.75
N GLU A 271 3.68 -18.51 -16.20
CA GLU A 271 4.15 -17.42 -17.06
C GLU A 271 3.29 -17.23 -18.32
N ARG A 272 2.68 -18.31 -18.84
CA ARG A 272 1.75 -18.25 -19.97
C ARG A 272 0.45 -17.49 -19.67
N ALA A 273 0.02 -17.46 -18.41
CA ALA A 273 -1.16 -16.70 -17.99
C ALA A 273 -0.85 -15.20 -17.80
N ILE A 274 0.43 -14.83 -17.66
CA ILE A 274 0.90 -13.46 -17.39
C ILE A 274 1.51 -12.82 -18.64
N ALA A 275 2.01 -13.62 -19.57
CA ALA A 275 2.54 -13.13 -20.83
C ALA A 275 1.46 -12.31 -21.55
N PRO A 276 1.77 -11.08 -22.00
CA PRO A 276 0.86 -10.35 -22.86
C PRO A 276 0.52 -11.26 -24.03
N ARG A 277 -0.77 -11.57 -24.21
CA ARG A 277 -1.21 -12.30 -25.40
C ARG A 277 -0.61 -11.55 -26.58
N PRO A 278 0.20 -12.22 -27.44
CA PRO A 278 0.61 -11.60 -28.70
C PRO A 278 -0.67 -11.05 -29.29
N THR A 279 -0.71 -9.75 -29.55
CA THR A 279 -1.82 -9.14 -30.27
C THR A 279 -2.02 -10.03 -31.47
N GLU A 280 -3.09 -10.84 -31.49
CA GLU A 280 -3.41 -11.63 -32.66
C GLU A 280 -3.56 -10.56 -33.73
N THR A 281 -2.54 -10.48 -34.59
CA THR A 281 -2.56 -9.63 -35.75
C THR A 281 -3.86 -9.98 -36.44
N LEU A 282 -4.78 -9.02 -36.47
CA LEU A 282 -6.07 -9.16 -37.13
C LEU A 282 -5.83 -9.86 -38.48
N PRO A 283 -6.61 -10.91 -38.81
CA PRO A 283 -6.46 -11.61 -40.07
C PRO A 283 -6.65 -10.60 -41.19
N GLY A 284 -5.55 -10.17 -41.81
CA GLY A 284 -5.56 -9.14 -42.86
C GLY A 284 -4.47 -8.06 -42.79
N THR A 285 -3.69 -7.93 -41.71
CA THR A 285 -2.56 -6.97 -41.74
C THR A 285 -1.46 -7.47 -42.69
N PRO A 286 -1.09 -6.69 -43.74
CA PRO A 286 -0.12 -7.13 -44.73
C PRO A 286 1.29 -7.23 -44.13
N PRO A 287 2.14 -8.16 -44.62
CA PRO A 287 3.45 -8.40 -44.03
C PRO A 287 4.31 -7.14 -44.04
N THR A 288 5.04 -6.95 -42.94
CA THR A 288 6.03 -5.89 -42.76
C THR A 288 7.01 -5.92 -43.92
N ARG A 289 6.99 -4.88 -44.77
CA ARG A 289 7.96 -4.74 -45.87
C ARG A 289 9.37 -4.69 -45.29
N THR A 290 10.10 -5.80 -45.43
CA THR A 290 11.55 -5.83 -45.23
C THR A 290 12.17 -4.88 -46.25
N ARG A 291 12.74 -3.78 -45.75
CA ARG A 291 13.50 -2.84 -46.54
C ARG A 291 14.82 -3.53 -46.89
N HIS A 292 14.93 -4.07 -48.11
CA HIS A 292 16.21 -4.50 -48.65
C HIS A 292 17.14 -3.27 -48.70
N LEU A 293 18.17 -3.27 -47.87
CA LEU A 293 19.34 -2.40 -48.04
C LEU A 293 20.25 -3.06 -49.09
N PRO A 294 20.59 -2.40 -50.19
CA PRO A 294 21.56 -2.96 -51.13
C PRO A 294 22.96 -2.95 -50.50
N SER A 295 23.61 -4.12 -50.55
CA SER A 295 25.02 -4.30 -50.20
C SER A 295 25.87 -3.42 -51.12
N SER A 296 26.66 -2.51 -50.54
CA SER A 296 27.67 -1.76 -51.27
C SER A 296 28.98 -2.52 -51.18
N ASP A 297 29.15 -3.51 -52.06
CA ASP A 297 30.47 -3.96 -52.49
C ASP A 297 30.80 -3.24 -53.79
N GLN A 298 31.86 -2.42 -53.79
CA GLN A 298 32.82 -2.16 -54.88
C GLN A 298 33.55 -0.82 -54.66
N HIS A 299 34.72 -0.87 -54.02
CA HIS A 299 36.04 -0.53 -54.61
C HIS A 299 37.12 -0.39 -53.54
#